data_AF-A0A4U0V4J7-F1
#
_entry.id   AF-A0A4U0V4J7-F1
#
_cell.length_a   1.000
_cell.length_b   1.000
_cell.length_c   1.000
_cell.angle_alpha   90.00
_cell.angle_beta   90.00
_cell.angle_gamma   90.00
#
_symmetry.space_group_name_H-M   'P 1'
#
loop_
_entity.id
_entity.type
_entity.pdbx_description
1 polymer ?
#
loop_
_entity_poly.entity_id
_entity_poly.type
_entity_poly.pdbx_seq_one_letter_code
_entity_poly.pdbx_strand_id
1 'polypeptide(L)'
;MAIPAIALAPPEVAVRQWRKAYDKGKSSAPFFAITSAACFGYLAYATRHVVAKPNAMGLKSPMVLYAVAAVAVPSIMPFTIAVMHPRANLRLIALAGEAEQKGKGTAVSVSEGEVRQLLRTWTVLNYVRAVAVGTGAVLGAVAAISM
;
A
#
# COMPACT_ATOMS: atom_id res chain seq x y z
N MET A 1 6.58 -2.94 -8.30
CA MET A 1 7.73 -2.22 -7.71
C MET A 1 8.41 -1.40 -8.81
N ALA A 2 7.98 -0.15 -9.03
CA ALA A 2 8.50 0.73 -10.10
C ALA A 2 9.46 1.82 -9.58
N ILE A 3 9.81 1.75 -8.30
CA ILE A 3 10.28 2.88 -7.51
C ILE A 3 11.74 3.29 -7.80
N PRO A 4 12.70 2.36 -8.00
CA PRO A 4 14.08 2.72 -8.33
C PRO A 4 14.21 3.38 -9.70
N ALA A 5 13.45 2.89 -10.69
CA ALA A 5 13.48 3.42 -12.05
C ALA A 5 12.93 4.85 -12.15
N ILE A 6 11.90 5.16 -11.36
CA ILE A 6 11.30 6.51 -11.32
C ILE A 6 12.28 7.53 -10.74
N ALA A 7 13.11 7.15 -9.77
CA ALA A 7 14.05 8.05 -9.11
C ALA A 7 15.29 8.41 -9.97
N LEU A 8 15.56 7.64 -11.03
CA LEU A 8 16.66 7.88 -11.97
C LEU A 8 16.26 8.77 -13.15
N ALA A 9 14.95 8.95 -13.37
CA ALA A 9 14.44 9.76 -14.46
C ALA A 9 14.52 11.27 -14.12
N PRO A 10 14.62 12.14 -15.15
CA PRO A 10 14.45 13.58 -14.97
C PRO A 10 13.15 13.91 -14.22
N PRO A 11 13.09 14.95 -13.38
CA PRO A 11 11.98 15.21 -12.46
C PRO A 11 10.60 15.21 -13.14
N GLU A 12 10.49 15.81 -14.31
CA GLU A 12 9.27 15.88 -15.12
C GLU A 12 8.81 14.50 -15.62
N VAL A 13 9.76 13.63 -15.98
CA VAL A 13 9.47 12.26 -16.40
C VAL A 13 9.14 11.39 -15.18
N ALA A 14 9.87 11.56 -14.08
CA ALA A 14 9.68 10.85 -12.84
C ALA A 14 8.27 11.07 -12.27
N VAL A 15 7.80 12.32 -12.24
CA VAL A 15 6.46 12.64 -11.72
C VAL A 15 5.36 12.08 -12.64
N ARG A 16 5.53 12.08 -13.96
CA ARG A 16 4.59 11.44 -14.90
C ARG A 16 4.54 9.91 -14.71
N GLN A 17 5.69 9.27 -14.58
CA GLN A 17 5.76 7.83 -14.32
C GLN A 17 5.14 7.47 -12.97
N TRP A 18 5.42 8.28 -11.95
CA TRP A 18 4.79 8.19 -10.65
C TRP A 18 3.25 8.30 -10.76
N ARG A 19 2.74 9.27 -11.52
CA ARG A 19 1.29 9.46 -11.70
C ARG A 19 0.62 8.22 -12.29
N LYS A 20 1.20 7.64 -13.34
CA LYS A 20 0.70 6.39 -13.92
C LYS A 20 0.70 5.23 -12.92
N ALA A 21 1.76 5.10 -12.12
CA ALA A 21 1.84 4.07 -11.08
C ALA A 21 0.80 4.30 -9.97
N TYR A 22 0.60 5.56 -9.57
CA TYR A 22 -0.39 5.97 -8.58
C TYR A 22 -1.82 5.67 -9.04
N ASP A 23 -2.18 6.04 -10.28
CA ASP A 23 -3.53 5.84 -10.80
C ASP A 23 -3.88 4.35 -10.92
N LYS A 24 -2.91 3.52 -11.36
CA LYS A 24 -3.08 2.06 -11.38
C LYS A 24 -3.24 1.48 -9.97
N GLY A 25 -2.47 1.96 -9.00
CA GLY A 25 -2.61 1.54 -7.61
C GLY A 25 -3.93 1.96 -6.99
N LYS A 26 -4.39 3.19 -7.27
CA LYS A 26 -5.65 3.75 -6.78
C LYS A 26 -6.85 2.97 -7.30
N SER A 27 -6.84 2.55 -8.56
CA SER A 27 -7.95 1.79 -9.14
C SER A 27 -7.97 0.33 -8.68
N SER A 28 -6.82 -0.31 -8.48
CA SER A 28 -6.75 -1.75 -8.19
C SER A 28 -6.70 -2.11 -6.70
N ALA A 29 -6.01 -1.32 -5.88
CA ALA A 29 -5.76 -1.67 -4.47
C ALA A 29 -7.04 -1.81 -3.62
N PRO A 30 -8.09 -0.97 -3.77
CA PRO A 30 -9.33 -1.14 -3.02
C PRO A 30 -10.02 -2.48 -3.30
N PHE A 31 -10.06 -2.94 -4.56
CA PHE A 31 -10.66 -4.23 -4.90
C PHE A 31 -9.93 -5.38 -4.21
N PHE A 32 -8.59 -5.41 -4.30
CA PHE A 32 -7.80 -6.43 -3.62
C PHE A 32 -7.98 -6.39 -2.10
N ALA A 33 -8.01 -5.20 -1.50
CA ALA A 33 -8.19 -5.04 -0.06
C ALA A 33 -9.55 -5.56 0.42
N ILE A 34 -10.63 -5.24 -0.29
CA ILE A 34 -11.98 -5.70 0.03
C ILE A 34 -12.09 -7.21 -0.14
N THR A 35 -11.60 -7.76 -1.25
CA THR A 35 -11.62 -9.22 -1.48
C THR A 35 -10.82 -9.96 -0.42
N SER A 36 -9.61 -9.52 -0.09
CA SER A 36 -8.81 -10.13 0.99
C SER A 36 -9.50 -10.02 2.35
N ALA A 37 -10.11 -8.88 2.67
CA ALA A 37 -10.86 -8.71 3.91
C ALA A 37 -12.06 -9.67 4.00
N ALA A 38 -12.79 -9.86 2.89
CA ALA A 38 -13.90 -10.80 2.82
C ALA A 38 -13.43 -12.25 3.00
N CYS A 39 -12.34 -12.66 2.32
CA CYS A 39 -11.77 -14.00 2.46
C CYS A 39 -11.30 -14.27 3.90
N PHE A 40 -10.52 -13.37 4.50
CA PHE A 40 -10.05 -13.54 5.88
C PHE A 40 -11.18 -13.44 6.90
N GLY A 41 -12.17 -12.56 6.68
CA GLY A 41 -13.36 -12.47 7.53
C GLY A 41 -14.19 -13.75 7.51
N TYR A 42 -14.37 -14.35 6.32
CA TYR A 42 -15.02 -15.65 6.18
C TYR A 42 -14.23 -16.76 6.90
N LEU A 43 -12.91 -16.81 6.73
CA LEU A 43 -12.06 -17.79 7.41
C LEU A 43 -12.10 -17.62 8.94
N ALA A 44 -12.11 -16.38 9.44
CA ALA A 44 -12.28 -16.11 10.87
C ALA A 44 -13.63 -16.66 11.38
N TYR A 45 -14.71 -16.44 10.63
CA TYR A 45 -16.03 -16.99 10.98
C TYR A 45 -16.07 -18.53 10.90
N ALA A 46 -15.50 -19.13 9.85
CA ALA A 46 -15.48 -20.58 9.66
C ALA A 46 -14.67 -21.30 10.75
N THR A 47 -13.60 -20.66 11.23
CA THR A 47 -12.69 -21.23 12.25
C THR A 47 -13.02 -20.84 13.69
N ARG A 48 -14.15 -20.17 13.92
CA ARG A 48 -14.55 -19.67 15.25
C ARG A 48 -14.65 -20.75 16.34
N HIS A 49 -14.93 -21.99 15.96
CA HIS A 49 -15.07 -23.13 16.87
C HIS A 49 -13.82 -24.03 16.91
N VAL A 50 -12.80 -23.71 16.11
CA VAL A 50 -11.57 -24.49 16.02
C VAL A 50 -10.62 -24.05 17.12
N VAL A 51 -10.34 -24.96 18.06
CA VAL A 51 -9.26 -24.82 19.03
C VAL A 51 -8.10 -25.67 18.54
N ALA A 52 -7.06 -25.01 18.05
CA ALA A 52 -5.91 -25.68 17.47
C ALA A 52 -4.74 -25.75 18.47
N LYS A 53 -3.70 -26.51 18.11
CA LYS A 53 -2.45 -26.51 18.87
C LYS A 53 -1.89 -25.08 18.94
N PRO A 54 -1.17 -24.70 20.01
CA PRO A 54 -0.52 -23.40 20.09
C PRO A 54 0.31 -23.18 18.84
N ASN A 55 -0.02 -22.15 18.07
CA ASN A 55 0.73 -21.81 16.87
C ASN A 55 2.11 -21.22 17.23
N ALA A 56 2.91 -20.88 16.21
CA ALA A 56 4.23 -20.27 16.40
C ALA A 56 4.21 -18.95 17.21
N MET A 57 3.03 -18.32 17.38
CA MET A 57 2.81 -17.11 18.19
C MET A 57 2.16 -17.41 19.55
N GLY A 58 2.03 -18.69 19.95
CA GLY A 58 1.44 -19.12 21.22
C GLY A 58 -0.09 -19.00 21.28
N LEU A 59 -0.75 -18.61 20.18
CA LEU A 59 -2.20 -18.48 20.11
C LEU A 59 -2.84 -19.82 19.79
N LYS A 60 -3.95 -20.13 20.47
CA LYS A 60 -4.72 -21.38 20.30
C LYS A 60 -5.90 -21.27 19.34
N SER A 61 -6.21 -20.06 18.88
CA SER A 61 -7.36 -19.78 18.02
C SER A 61 -6.91 -19.18 16.68
N PRO A 62 -7.05 -19.93 15.58
CA PRO A 62 -6.82 -19.41 14.22
C PRO A 62 -7.74 -18.25 13.85
N MET A 63 -8.93 -18.17 14.47
CA MET A 63 -9.92 -17.11 14.24
C MET A 63 -9.34 -15.72 14.51
N VAL A 64 -8.58 -15.55 15.60
CA VAL A 64 -7.99 -14.26 15.97
C VAL A 64 -6.99 -13.79 14.92
N LEU A 65 -6.17 -14.70 14.40
CA LEU A 65 -5.20 -14.38 13.35
C LEU A 65 -5.88 -13.95 12.05
N TYR A 66 -6.92 -14.68 11.62
CA TYR A 66 -7.70 -14.29 10.45
C TYR A 66 -8.46 -12.98 10.65
N ALA A 67 -8.99 -12.71 11.84
CA ALA A 67 -9.66 -11.45 12.16
C ALA A 67 -8.69 -10.26 12.09
N VAL A 68 -7.48 -10.40 12.66
CA VAL A 68 -6.44 -9.37 12.55
C VAL A 68 -6.03 -9.17 11.08
N ALA A 69 -5.86 -10.25 10.31
CA ALA A 69 -5.55 -10.14 8.88
C ALA A 69 -6.67 -9.43 8.08
N ALA A 70 -7.94 -9.71 8.40
CA ALA A 70 -9.11 -9.10 7.78
C ALA A 70 -9.20 -7.59 8.02
N VAL A 71 -8.61 -7.07 9.10
CA VAL A 71 -8.55 -5.63 9.42
C VAL A 71 -7.25 -4.99 8.92
N ALA A 72 -6.12 -5.68 9.09
CA ALA A 72 -4.80 -5.16 8.73
C ALA A 72 -4.69 -4.84 7.23
N VAL A 73 -5.19 -5.72 6.36
CA VAL A 73 -5.13 -5.51 4.91
C VAL A 73 -5.92 -4.28 4.45
N PRO A 74 -7.22 -4.10 4.80
CA PRO A 74 -7.97 -2.91 4.39
C PRO A 74 -7.53 -1.62 5.09
N SER A 75 -6.85 -1.68 6.23
CA SER A 75 -6.30 -0.50 6.94
C SER A 75 -5.34 0.34 6.09
N ILE A 76 -4.81 -0.20 4.99
CA ILE A 76 -4.02 0.58 4.02
C ILE A 76 -4.81 1.72 3.39
N MET A 77 -6.14 1.60 3.27
CA MET A 77 -7.00 2.63 2.68
C MET A 77 -7.05 3.89 3.54
N PRO A 78 -7.44 3.83 4.84
CA PRO A 78 -7.42 5.00 5.70
C PRO A 78 -6.00 5.56 5.89
N PHE A 79 -4.97 4.71 5.96
CA PHE A 79 -3.57 5.18 5.98
C PHE A 79 -3.21 6.00 4.73
N THR A 80 -3.65 5.55 3.56
CA THR A 80 -3.37 6.24 2.29
C THR A 80 -4.05 7.61 2.25
N ILE A 81 -5.29 7.72 2.72
CA ILE A 81 -6.05 8.98 2.73
C ILE A 81 -5.53 9.93 3.82
N ALA A 82 -5.33 9.43 5.05
CA ALA A 82 -5.01 10.27 6.20
C ALA A 82 -3.53 10.68 6.26
N VAL A 83 -2.61 9.83 5.82
CA VAL A 83 -1.16 10.07 5.98
C VAL A 83 -0.49 10.31 4.64
N MET A 84 -0.69 9.42 3.68
CA MET A 84 0.05 9.46 2.42
C MET A 84 -0.42 10.56 1.48
N HIS A 85 -1.73 10.83 1.47
CA HIS A 85 -2.30 11.89 0.66
C HIS A 85 -1.77 13.29 1.01
N PRO A 86 -1.85 13.76 2.28
CA PRO A 86 -1.37 15.10 2.61
C PRO A 86 0.15 15.24 2.56
N ARG A 87 0.92 14.18 2.87
CA ARG A 87 2.39 14.26 2.97
C ARG A 87 3.13 14.17 1.64
N ALA A 88 2.56 13.50 0.63
CA ALA A 88 3.25 13.29 -0.64
C ALA A 88 2.32 13.33 -1.86
N ASN A 89 1.19 12.62 -1.83
CA ASN A 89 0.39 12.46 -3.06
C ASN A 89 -0.15 13.80 -3.54
N LEU A 90 -0.73 14.64 -2.68
CA LEU A 90 -1.33 15.92 -3.08
C LEU A 90 -0.37 16.76 -3.94
N ARG A 91 0.86 16.93 -3.45
CA ARG A 91 1.90 17.72 -4.13
C ARG A 91 2.37 17.05 -5.42
N LEU A 92 2.59 15.74 -5.40
CA LEU A 92 3.00 14.98 -6.60
C LEU A 92 1.90 14.97 -7.69
N ILE A 93 0.61 14.99 -7.31
CA ILE A 93 -0.51 15.13 -8.27
C ILE A 93 -0.47 16.50 -8.95
N ALA A 94 -0.29 17.58 -8.17
CA ALA A 94 -0.19 18.93 -8.73
C ALA A 94 0.98 19.05 -9.72
N LEU A 95 2.16 18.54 -9.33
CA LEU A 95 3.34 18.52 -10.18
C LEU A 95 3.16 17.65 -11.44
N ALA A 96 2.41 16.55 -11.35
CA ALA A 96 2.09 15.73 -12.52
C ALA A 96 1.19 16.48 -13.50
N GLY A 97 0.19 17.21 -13.00
CA GLY A 97 -0.67 18.05 -13.81
C GLY A 97 0.09 19.18 -14.50
N GLU A 98 1.00 19.85 -13.78
CA GLU A 98 1.90 20.86 -14.37
C GLU A 98 2.79 20.26 -15.46
N ALA A 99 3.39 19.10 -15.19
CA ALA A 99 4.23 18.42 -16.16
C ALA A 99 3.43 18.02 -17.40
N GLU A 100 2.18 17.59 -17.28
CA GLU A 100 1.32 17.29 -18.43
C GLU A 100 0.98 18.55 -19.26
N GLN A 101 0.64 19.65 -18.60
CA GLN A 101 0.29 20.91 -19.27
C GLN A 101 1.47 21.55 -20.02
N LYS A 102 2.68 21.48 -19.45
CA LYS A 102 3.87 22.16 -20.01
C LYS A 102 4.53 21.42 -21.20
N GLY A 103 4.02 20.27 -21.62
CA GLY A 103 4.60 19.49 -22.74
C GLY A 103 5.90 18.75 -22.39
N LYS A 104 6.39 17.86 -23.27
CA LYS A 104 7.61 17.06 -23.04
C LYS A 104 8.85 17.98 -23.05
N GLY A 105 9.71 17.89 -22.04
CA GLY A 105 11.00 18.58 -21.98
C GLY A 105 11.00 19.92 -21.24
N THR A 106 9.84 20.38 -20.75
CA THR A 106 9.74 21.62 -19.97
C THR A 106 9.83 21.30 -18.48
N ALA A 107 10.69 22.03 -17.76
CA ALA A 107 10.88 21.86 -16.33
C ALA A 107 9.59 22.17 -15.53
N VAL A 108 9.35 21.36 -14.51
CA VAL A 108 8.28 21.59 -13.53
C VAL A 108 8.62 22.82 -12.69
N SER A 109 7.62 23.49 -12.09
CA SER A 109 7.83 24.77 -11.37
C SER A 109 8.70 24.69 -10.12
N VAL A 110 9.06 23.48 -9.68
CA VAL A 110 9.79 23.21 -8.44
C VAL A 110 11.18 22.66 -8.71
N SER A 111 12.06 22.77 -7.71
CA SER A 111 13.40 22.20 -7.79
C SER A 111 13.37 20.67 -7.91
N GLU A 112 14.36 20.12 -8.59
CA GLU A 112 14.60 18.68 -8.65
C GLU A 112 14.72 18.05 -7.25
N GLY A 113 15.32 18.77 -6.29
CA GLY A 113 15.45 18.34 -4.91
C GLY A 113 14.09 18.10 -4.23
N GLU A 114 13.12 18.99 -4.45
CA GLU A 114 11.75 18.86 -3.91
C GLU A 114 11.06 17.61 -4.49
N VAL A 115 11.15 17.40 -5.80
CA VAL A 115 10.56 16.22 -6.47
C VAL A 115 11.16 14.93 -5.90
N ARG A 116 12.49 14.86 -5.80
CA ARG A 116 13.20 13.69 -5.25
C ARG A 116 12.80 13.43 -3.79
N GLN A 117 12.67 14.48 -2.97
CA GLN A 117 12.23 14.35 -1.59
C GLN A 117 10.80 13.82 -1.49
N LEU A 118 9.88 14.34 -2.30
CA LEU A 118 8.48 13.87 -2.33
C LEU A 118 8.40 12.40 -2.76
N LEU A 119 9.14 12.00 -3.79
CA LEU A 119 9.21 10.61 -4.25
C LEU A 119 9.83 9.69 -3.18
N ARG A 120 10.84 10.16 -2.45
CA ARG A 120 11.42 9.41 -1.31
C ARG A 120 10.39 9.23 -0.19
N THR A 121 9.67 10.28 0.19
CA THR A 121 8.60 10.20 1.19
C THR A 121 7.50 9.23 0.75
N TRP A 122 7.06 9.34 -0.50
CA TRP A 122 6.09 8.43 -1.09
C TRP A 122 6.57 6.97 -1.06
N THR A 123 7.85 6.74 -1.33
CA THR A 123 8.48 5.41 -1.29
C THR A 123 8.43 4.80 0.10
N VAL A 124 8.86 5.56 1.11
CA VAL A 124 8.84 5.12 2.52
C VAL A 124 7.41 4.78 2.96
N LEU A 125 6.43 5.59 2.58
CA LEU A 125 5.03 5.34 2.92
C LEU A 125 4.45 4.11 2.22
N ASN A 126 4.89 3.79 0.99
CA ASN A 126 4.54 2.52 0.36
C ASN A 126 5.19 1.32 1.03
N TYR A 127 6.40 1.47 1.57
CA TYR A 127 7.03 0.41 2.36
C TYR A 127 6.20 0.08 3.61
N VAL A 128 5.71 1.11 4.32
CA VAL A 128 4.79 0.92 5.46
C VAL A 128 3.53 0.17 5.04
N ARG A 129 2.92 0.52 3.90
CA ARG A 129 1.77 -0.23 3.35
C ARG A 129 2.11 -1.67 3.03
N ALA A 130 3.27 -1.92 2.43
CA ALA A 130 3.72 -3.26 2.08
C ALA A 130 3.93 -4.12 3.33
N VAL A 131 4.50 -3.55 4.39
CA VAL A 131 4.63 -4.22 5.70
C VAL A 131 3.26 -4.55 6.27
N ALA A 132 2.30 -3.62 6.27
CA ALA A 132 0.95 -3.87 6.78
C ALA A 132 0.24 -5.03 6.04
N VAL A 133 0.30 -5.04 4.70
CA VAL A 133 -0.28 -6.13 3.88
C VAL A 133 0.48 -7.43 4.09
N GLY A 134 1.82 -7.37 4.15
CA GLY A 134 2.68 -8.52 4.39
C GLY A 134 2.39 -9.18 5.74
N THR A 135 2.20 -8.40 6.79
CA THR A 135 1.77 -8.88 8.10
C THR A 135 0.44 -9.62 7.99
N GLY A 136 -0.57 -9.05 7.31
CA GLY A 136 -1.85 -9.74 7.09
C GLY A 136 -1.68 -11.10 6.38
N ALA A 137 -0.82 -11.16 5.36
CA ALA A 137 -0.53 -12.41 4.64
C ALA A 137 0.17 -13.45 5.53
N VAL A 138 1.16 -13.04 6.33
CA VAL A 138 1.86 -13.92 7.27
C VAL A 138 0.91 -14.45 8.34
N LEU A 139 0.06 -13.58 8.93
CA LEU A 139 -0.93 -13.99 9.93
C LEU A 139 -1.92 -15.01 9.35
N GLY A 140 -2.41 -14.77 8.13
CA GLY A 140 -3.29 -15.72 7.44
C GLY A 140 -2.61 -17.06 7.15
N ALA A 141 -1.35 -17.05 6.72
CA ALA A 141 -0.59 -18.28 6.48
C ALA A 141 -0.31 -19.07 7.77
N VAL A 142 0.08 -18.40 8.84
CA VAL A 142 0.27 -19.04 10.16
C VAL A 142 -1.04 -19.64 10.65
N ALA A 143 -2.16 -18.92 10.49
CA ALA A 143 -3.48 -19.44 10.84
C ALA A 143 -3.81 -20.71 10.07
N ALA A 144 -3.58 -20.73 8.75
CA ALA A 144 -3.86 -21.88 7.89
C ALA A 144 -3.03 -23.12 8.23
N ILE A 145 -1.73 -22.95 8.54
CA ILE A 145 -0.83 -24.08 8.84
C ILE A 145 -1.02 -24.59 10.28
N SER A 146 -1.58 -23.77 11.16
CA SER A 146 -1.78 -24.12 12.57
C SER A 146 -3.15 -24.72 12.88
N MET A 147 -4.04 -24.86 11.88
CA MET A 147 -5.36 -25.47 12.02
C MET A 147 -5.31 -26.98 12.17
#